data_AF-K1GHX2-F1
#
_entry.id   AF-K1GHX2-F1
#
_cell.length_a   1.000
_cell.length_b   1.000
_cell.length_c   1.000
_cell.angle_alpha   90.00
_cell.angle_beta   90.00
_cell.angle_gamma   90.00
#
_symmetry.space_group_name_H-M   'P 1'
#
loop_
_entity.id
_entity.type
_entity.pdbx_description
1 polymer ?
#
loop_
_entity_poly.entity_id
_entity_poly.type
_entity_poly.pdbx_seq_one_letter_code
_entity_poly.pdbx_strand_id
1 'polypeptide(L)'
;MCNSFLFLAIYLLSKINIHLLEKRLQEIEKIELSDKFEIKSLKKNPLLFSYVILFIILIFILFFLINILLKEFTYKYIFYIIFLIGIIIFNYYNFLREIKAEKYFLTINGKTIKIYYENNEKEVITTDNISQVRFYVIDSGRGIGKKNPTLQIFDNEEKILVEMTISANDYYLLKKYFEKYKVRIENQYKEF
;
A
#
# COMPACT_ATOMS: atom_id res chain seq x y z
N MET A 1 4.16 -53.15 -5.45
CA MET A 1 3.20 -52.26 -6.16
C MET A 1 3.15 -50.83 -5.61
N CYS A 2 3.33 -50.58 -4.30
CA CYS A 2 3.18 -49.23 -3.72
C CYS A 2 4.24 -48.18 -4.17
N ASN A 3 5.51 -48.58 -4.35
CA ASN A 3 6.59 -47.64 -4.68
C ASN A 3 6.48 -47.00 -6.08
N SER A 4 5.89 -47.68 -7.06
CA SER A 4 5.79 -47.16 -8.43
C SER A 4 4.80 -45.99 -8.55
N PHE A 5 3.70 -46.03 -7.79
CA PHE A 5 2.74 -44.92 -7.72
C PHE A 5 3.33 -43.67 -7.06
N LEU A 6 4.22 -43.86 -6.08
CA LEU A 6 4.85 -42.76 -5.35
C LEU A 6 5.85 -42.00 -6.24
N PHE A 7 6.63 -42.72 -7.05
CA PHE A 7 7.50 -42.12 -8.07
C PHE A 7 6.70 -41.36 -9.15
N LEU A 8 5.58 -41.91 -9.61
CA LEU A 8 4.72 -41.26 -10.60
C LEU A 8 4.10 -39.96 -10.04
N ALA A 9 3.68 -39.96 -8.78
CA ALA A 9 3.13 -38.79 -8.12
C ALA A 9 4.17 -37.66 -7.96
N ILE A 10 5.39 -37.98 -7.52
CA ILE A 10 6.49 -36.99 -7.39
C ILE A 10 6.86 -36.41 -8.76
N TYR A 11 6.92 -37.25 -9.80
CA TYR A 11 7.21 -36.81 -11.17
C TYR A 11 6.14 -35.82 -11.69
N LEU A 12 4.85 -36.13 -11.49
CA LEU A 12 3.76 -35.26 -11.89
C LEU A 12 3.76 -33.92 -11.12
N LEU A 13 4.00 -33.95 -9.80
CA LEU A 13 4.11 -32.74 -8.99
C LEU A 13 5.25 -31.83 -9.47
N SER A 14 6.41 -32.44 -9.75
CA SER A 14 7.59 -31.74 -10.24
C SER A 14 7.33 -31.11 -11.61
N LYS A 15 6.66 -31.84 -12.52
CA LYS A 15 6.30 -31.35 -13.84
C LYS A 15 5.33 -30.16 -13.79
N ILE A 16 4.33 -30.20 -12.90
CA ILE A 16 3.40 -29.09 -12.67
C ILE A 16 4.15 -27.87 -12.12
N ASN A 17 5.04 -28.06 -11.15
CA ASN A 17 5.84 -26.97 -10.59
C ASN A 17 6.76 -26.32 -11.63
N ILE A 18 7.44 -27.11 -12.45
CA ILE A 18 8.31 -26.59 -13.53
C ILE A 18 7.47 -25.80 -14.54
N HIS A 19 6.31 -26.33 -14.96
CA HIS A 19 5.43 -25.62 -15.88
C HIS A 19 4.90 -24.29 -15.30
N LEU A 20 4.57 -24.27 -14.00
CA LEU A 20 4.16 -23.05 -13.30
C LEU A 20 5.30 -22.02 -13.23
N LEU A 21 6.54 -22.48 -12.97
CA LEU A 21 7.72 -21.63 -12.96
C LEU A 21 8.02 -21.06 -14.35
N GLU A 22 7.95 -21.89 -15.39
CA GLU A 22 8.18 -21.48 -16.79
C GLU A 22 7.15 -20.44 -17.23
N LYS A 23 5.87 -20.63 -16.88
CA LYS A 23 4.82 -19.64 -17.14
C LYS A 23 5.08 -18.30 -16.45
N ARG A 24 5.51 -18.32 -15.18
CA ARG A 24 5.88 -17.10 -14.44
C ARG A 24 7.10 -16.41 -15.05
N LEU A 25 8.10 -17.17 -15.48
CA LEU A 25 9.28 -16.64 -16.17
C LEU A 25 8.90 -15.96 -17.48
N GLN A 26 8.06 -16.59 -18.30
CA GLN A 26 7.56 -15.99 -19.54
C GLN A 26 6.73 -14.72 -19.30
N GLU A 27 5.97 -14.65 -18.21
CA GLU A 27 5.25 -13.42 -17.82
C GLU A 27 6.23 -12.30 -17.43
N ILE A 28 7.29 -12.62 -16.66
CA ILE A 28 8.34 -11.65 -16.30
C ILE A 28 9.12 -11.19 -17.53
N GLU A 29 9.50 -12.11 -18.43
CA GLU A 29 10.24 -11.82 -19.66
C GLU A 29 9.41 -10.96 -20.62
N LYS A 30 8.11 -11.23 -20.74
CA LYS A 30 7.19 -10.35 -21.47
C LYS A 30 7.08 -8.96 -20.87
N ILE A 31 7.17 -8.81 -19.55
CA ILE A 31 7.21 -7.50 -18.87
C ILE A 31 8.57 -6.81 -19.07
N GLU A 32 9.68 -7.55 -19.18
CA GLU A 32 10.96 -6.96 -19.56
C GLU A 32 10.98 -6.50 -21.02
N LEU A 33 10.33 -7.23 -21.92
CA LEU A 33 10.18 -6.90 -23.34
C LEU A 33 9.14 -5.80 -23.59
N SER A 34 8.11 -5.75 -22.75
CA SER A 34 7.09 -4.71 -22.75
C SER A 34 7.52 -3.61 -21.79
N ASP A 35 8.06 -2.51 -22.30
CA ASP A 35 8.28 -1.28 -21.53
C ASP A 35 6.98 -0.69 -20.90
N LYS A 36 5.84 -1.38 -21.06
CA LYS A 36 4.53 -1.03 -20.54
C LYS A 36 4.04 -2.00 -19.47
N PHE A 37 3.69 -1.48 -18.29
CA PHE A 37 3.04 -2.22 -17.22
C PHE A 37 2.17 -1.30 -16.34
N GLU A 38 1.26 -1.90 -15.56
CA GLU A 38 0.35 -1.19 -14.67
C GLU A 38 0.57 -1.60 -13.22
N ILE A 39 0.58 -0.64 -12.30
CA ILE A 39 0.69 -0.87 -10.87
C ILE A 39 -0.56 -0.33 -10.18
N LYS A 40 -1.26 -1.18 -9.43
CA LYS A 40 -2.47 -0.80 -8.68
C LYS A 40 -2.15 -0.72 -7.19
N SER A 41 -2.77 0.21 -6.49
CA SER A 41 -2.70 0.23 -5.04
C SER A 41 -3.36 -1.01 -4.45
N LEU A 42 -2.77 -1.55 -3.40
CA LEU A 42 -3.40 -2.61 -2.62
C LEU A 42 -4.58 -2.07 -1.83
N LYS A 43 -5.72 -2.74 -1.96
CA LYS A 43 -6.90 -2.48 -1.14
C LYS A 43 -6.75 -3.11 0.23
N LYS A 44 -6.82 -2.30 1.30
CA LYS A 44 -6.75 -2.75 2.69
C LYS A 44 -8.16 -2.88 3.28
N ASN A 45 -9.05 -3.55 2.56
CA ASN A 45 -10.44 -3.77 2.95
C ASN A 45 -10.66 -4.15 4.44
N PRO A 46 -9.90 -5.09 5.06
CA PRO A 46 -10.12 -5.43 6.47
C PRO A 46 -9.69 -4.33 7.45
N LEU A 47 -8.70 -3.50 7.10
CA LEU A 47 -8.26 -2.38 7.94
C LEU A 47 -9.27 -1.22 7.88
N LEU A 48 -9.87 -0.95 6.72
CA LEU A 48 -10.91 0.07 6.63
C LEU A 48 -12.14 -0.28 7.48
N PHE A 49 -12.49 -1.57 7.57
CA PHE A 49 -13.58 -2.01 8.43
C PHE A 49 -13.30 -1.79 9.93
N SER A 50 -12.05 -1.97 10.38
CA SER A 50 -11.69 -1.75 11.78
C SER A 50 -11.76 -0.26 12.18
N TYR A 51 -11.46 0.67 11.27
CA TYR A 51 -11.67 2.11 11.51
C TYR A 51 -13.14 2.45 11.75
N VAL A 52 -14.07 1.86 10.99
CA VAL A 52 -15.52 2.09 11.19
C VAL A 52 -15.94 1.67 12.60
N ILE A 53 -15.52 0.49 13.05
CA ILE A 53 -15.79 -0.01 14.40
C ILE A 53 -15.18 0.92 15.46
N LEU A 54 -13.93 1.36 15.26
CA LEU A 54 -13.26 2.30 16.15
C LEU A 54 -14.04 3.62 16.29
N PHE A 55 -14.50 4.21 15.19
CA PHE A 55 -15.30 5.43 15.23
C PHE A 55 -16.61 5.25 15.98
N ILE A 56 -17.30 4.12 15.80
CA ILE A 56 -18.52 3.80 16.55
C ILE A 56 -18.24 3.78 18.06
N ILE A 57 -17.16 3.12 18.49
CA ILE A 57 -16.76 3.07 19.90
C ILE A 57 -16.42 4.47 20.43
N LEU A 58 -15.66 5.27 19.68
CA LEU A 58 -15.28 6.62 20.08
C LEU A 58 -16.50 7.55 20.21
N ILE A 59 -17.46 7.45 19.29
CA ILE A 59 -18.72 8.20 19.34
C ILE A 59 -19.54 7.80 20.57
N PHE A 60 -19.61 6.50 20.90
CA PHE A 60 -20.31 6.03 22.08
C PHE A 60 -19.69 6.57 23.39
N ILE A 61 -18.36 6.57 23.49
CA ILE A 61 -17.64 7.15 24.63
C ILE A 61 -17.90 8.66 24.73
N LEU A 62 -17.84 9.37 23.60
CA LEU A 62 -18.10 10.81 23.55
C LEU A 62 -19.52 11.13 24.04
N PHE A 63 -20.52 10.35 23.57
CA PHE A 63 -21.90 10.48 24.03
C PHE A 63 -22.02 10.29 25.54
N PHE A 64 -21.37 9.27 26.11
CA PHE A 64 -21.37 9.03 27.55
C PHE A 64 -20.73 10.18 28.33
N LEU A 65 -19.60 10.71 27.88
CA LEU A 65 -18.92 11.86 28.50
C LEU A 65 -19.79 13.12 28.47
N ILE A 66 -20.46 13.40 27.36
CA ILE A 66 -21.39 14.53 27.23
C ILE A 66 -22.55 14.37 28.22
N ASN A 67 -23.15 13.17 28.30
CA ASN A 67 -24.25 12.91 29.24
C ASN A 67 -23.83 13.11 30.70
N ILE A 68 -22.62 12.70 31.08
CA ILE A 68 -22.11 12.98 32.42
C ILE A 68 -21.91 14.47 32.63
N LEU A 69 -21.28 15.17 31.69
CA LEU A 69 -21.05 16.62 31.80
C LEU A 69 -22.37 17.41 31.94
N LEU A 70 -23.44 16.98 31.25
CA LEU A 70 -24.76 17.60 31.36
C LEU A 70 -25.41 17.39 32.74
N LYS A 71 -25.13 16.27 33.42
CA LYS A 71 -25.60 16.01 34.80
C LYS A 71 -24.73 16.71 35.84
N GLU A 72 -23.43 16.70 35.63
CA GLU A 72 -22.41 17.22 36.53
C GLU A 72 -21.40 18.06 35.76
N PHE A 73 -21.62 19.38 35.75
CA PHE A 73 -20.77 20.30 35.02
C PHE A 73 -19.42 20.48 35.75
N THR A 74 -18.44 19.63 35.42
CA THR A 74 -17.09 19.72 36.00
C THR A 74 -16.03 19.90 34.91
N TYR A 75 -15.00 20.69 35.24
CA TYR A 75 -13.86 20.97 34.37
C TYR A 75 -13.13 19.70 33.91
N LYS A 76 -13.13 18.65 34.74
CA LYS A 76 -12.53 17.35 34.44
C LYS A 76 -13.13 16.71 33.18
N TYR A 77 -14.46 16.72 33.04
CA TYR A 77 -15.14 16.13 31.88
C TYR A 77 -15.00 16.99 30.62
N ILE A 78 -14.93 18.32 30.76
CA ILE A 78 -14.61 19.22 29.64
C ILE A 78 -13.24 18.87 29.06
N PHE A 79 -12.24 18.71 29.92
CA PHE A 79 -10.89 18.32 29.49
C PHE A 79 -10.89 16.96 28.76
N TYR A 80 -11.59 15.95 29.28
CA TYR A 80 -11.69 14.64 28.62
C TYR A 80 -12.37 14.69 27.26
N ILE A 81 -13.41 15.51 27.09
CA ILE A 81 -14.08 15.67 25.81
C ILE A 81 -13.15 16.33 24.78
N ILE A 82 -12.45 17.41 25.15
CA ILE A 82 -11.47 18.07 24.27
C ILE A 82 -10.38 17.08 23.83
N PHE A 83 -9.85 16.31 24.78
CA PHE A 83 -8.85 15.29 24.49
C PHE A 83 -9.37 14.21 23.54
N LEU A 84 -10.58 13.71 23.77
CA LEU A 84 -11.21 12.70 22.92
C LEU A 84 -11.48 13.22 21.50
N ILE A 85 -11.90 14.48 21.35
CA ILE A 85 -12.07 15.13 20.04
C ILE A 85 -10.73 15.15 19.28
N GLY A 86 -9.62 15.47 19.96
CA GLY A 86 -8.29 15.41 19.36
C GLY A 86 -7.95 14.01 18.81
N ILE A 87 -8.27 12.96 19.58
CA ILE A 87 -8.10 11.56 19.15
C ILE A 87 -8.96 11.25 17.92
N ILE A 88 -10.23 11.66 17.91
CA ILE A 88 -11.15 11.43 16.79
C ILE A 88 -10.61 12.09 15.52
N ILE A 89 -10.20 13.36 15.59
CA ILE A 89 -9.66 14.12 14.45
C ILE A 89 -8.40 13.43 13.90
N PHE A 90 -7.47 13.04 14.77
CA PHE A 90 -6.25 12.35 14.37
C PHE A 90 -6.54 11.03 13.64
N ASN A 91 -7.44 10.21 14.19
CA ASN A 91 -7.83 8.94 13.56
C ASN A 91 -8.55 9.17 12.21
N TYR A 92 -9.41 10.18 12.14
CA TYR A 92 -10.13 10.54 10.91
C TYR A 92 -9.19 10.97 9.79
N TYR A 93 -8.18 11.78 10.12
CA TYR A 93 -7.15 12.17 9.16
C TYR A 93 -6.41 10.95 8.58
N ASN A 94 -5.99 10.02 9.43
CA ASN A 94 -5.32 8.79 9.01
C ASN A 94 -6.22 7.91 8.13
N PHE A 95 -7.50 7.74 8.51
CA PHE A 95 -8.49 7.01 7.74
C PHE A 95 -8.69 7.57 6.33
N LEU A 96 -8.86 8.91 6.21
CA LEU A 96 -8.99 9.56 4.90
C LEU A 96 -7.74 9.41 4.03
N ARG A 97 -6.55 9.51 4.63
CA ARG A 97 -5.28 9.31 3.92
C ARG A 97 -5.19 7.90 3.36
N GLU A 98 -5.56 6.88 4.13
CA GLU A 98 -5.55 5.48 3.67
C GLU A 98 -6.53 5.26 2.50
N ILE A 99 -7.77 5.77 2.60
CA ILE A 99 -8.73 5.68 1.49
C ILE A 99 -8.22 6.36 0.22
N LYS A 100 -7.59 7.53 0.34
CA LYS A 100 -7.02 8.23 -0.81
C LYS A 100 -5.89 7.42 -1.47
N ALA A 101 -5.02 6.80 -0.66
CA ALA A 101 -3.91 5.99 -1.16
C ALA A 101 -4.36 4.76 -1.96
N GLU A 102 -5.55 4.21 -1.65
CA GLU A 102 -6.14 3.06 -2.37
C GLU A 102 -6.80 3.39 -3.72
N LYS A 103 -6.89 4.68 -4.06
CA LYS A 103 -7.52 5.14 -5.29
C LYS A 103 -6.52 5.44 -6.40
N TYR A 104 -5.23 5.30 -6.11
CA TYR A 104 -4.16 5.53 -7.06
C TYR A 104 -3.83 4.27 -7.86
N PHE A 105 -3.52 4.46 -9.14
CA PHE A 105 -2.81 3.47 -9.94
C PHE A 105 -1.88 4.17 -10.92
N LEU A 106 -0.88 3.42 -11.38
CA LEU A 106 0.14 3.89 -12.30
C LEU A 106 0.06 3.10 -13.59
N THR A 107 0.21 3.78 -14.72
CA THR A 107 0.52 3.14 -16.00
C THR A 107 1.88 3.63 -16.45
N ILE A 108 2.80 2.70 -16.65
CA ILE A 108 4.16 2.97 -17.08
C ILE A 108 4.28 2.60 -18.54
N ASN A 109 4.96 3.44 -19.33
CA ASN A 109 5.30 3.20 -20.72
C ASN A 109 6.64 3.85 -21.05
N GLY A 110 7.71 3.04 -21.08
CA GLY A 110 9.08 3.54 -21.22
C GLY A 110 9.42 4.51 -20.08
N LYS A 111 9.92 5.69 -20.40
CA LYS A 111 10.19 6.74 -19.40
C LYS A 111 8.94 7.41 -18.84
N THR A 112 7.77 7.20 -19.42
CA THR A 112 6.55 7.92 -19.04
C THR A 112 5.80 7.16 -17.95
N ILE A 113 5.44 7.86 -16.88
CA ILE A 113 4.60 7.37 -15.80
C ILE A 113 3.34 8.23 -15.78
N LYS A 114 2.19 7.59 -15.99
CA LYS A 114 0.88 8.21 -15.81
C LYS A 114 0.34 7.85 -14.45
N ILE A 115 -0.02 8.86 -13.67
CA ILE A 115 -0.61 8.73 -12.34
C ILE A 115 -2.10 8.99 -12.46
N TYR A 116 -2.90 8.00 -12.04
CA TYR A 116 -4.35 8.09 -12.03
C TYR A 116 -4.87 8.15 -10.60
N TYR A 117 -5.94 8.91 -10.38
CA TYR A 117 -6.71 8.93 -9.15
C TYR A 117 -8.19 8.72 -9.49
N GLU A 118 -8.84 7.72 -8.88
CA GLU A 118 -10.24 7.37 -9.17
C GLU A 118 -10.52 7.19 -10.68
N ASN A 119 -9.59 6.57 -11.41
CA ASN A 119 -9.66 6.36 -12.88
C ASN A 119 -9.53 7.62 -13.74
N ASN A 120 -9.31 8.79 -13.14
CA ASN A 120 -8.99 10.01 -13.88
C ASN A 120 -7.49 10.21 -13.94
N GLU A 121 -6.96 10.58 -15.11
CA GLU A 121 -5.55 10.95 -15.25
C GLU A 121 -5.32 12.22 -14.41
N LYS A 122 -4.47 12.10 -13.40
CA LYS A 122 -4.15 13.20 -12.48
C LYS A 122 -2.90 13.92 -12.94
N GLU A 123 -1.89 13.16 -13.35
CA GLU A 123 -0.57 13.68 -13.66
C GLU A 123 0.19 12.74 -14.59
N VAL A 124 1.07 13.31 -15.42
CA VAL A 124 1.96 12.57 -16.30
C VAL A 124 3.37 13.10 -16.09
N ILE A 125 4.28 12.22 -15.72
CA ILE A 125 5.67 12.55 -15.42
C ILE A 125 6.61 11.62 -16.19
N THR A 126 7.80 12.10 -16.53
CA THR A 126 8.88 11.26 -17.06
C THR A 126 9.91 10.95 -15.98
N THR A 127 10.62 9.84 -16.09
CA THR A 127 11.68 9.47 -15.14
C THR A 127 12.76 10.53 -14.98
N ASP A 128 13.01 11.33 -16.02
CA ASP A 128 14.00 12.41 -16.01
C ASP A 128 13.55 13.60 -15.12
N ASN A 129 12.25 13.69 -14.80
CA ASN A 129 11.66 14.73 -13.95
C ASN A 129 11.37 14.27 -12.52
N ILE A 130 11.80 13.06 -12.15
CA ILE A 130 11.65 12.50 -10.80
C ILE A 130 12.93 12.75 -10.02
N SER A 131 12.85 13.48 -8.91
CA SER A 131 14.02 13.72 -8.04
C SER A 131 14.41 12.46 -7.27
N GLN A 132 13.43 11.76 -6.73
CA GLN A 132 13.63 10.54 -5.95
C GLN A 132 12.35 9.71 -5.85
N VAL A 133 12.55 8.42 -5.57
CA VAL A 133 11.49 7.48 -5.22
C VAL A 133 11.81 6.86 -3.88
N ARG A 134 10.83 6.79 -2.98
CA ARG A 134 10.93 6.11 -1.69
C ARG A 134 10.13 4.82 -1.69
N PHE A 135 10.76 3.78 -1.14
CA PHE A 135 10.08 2.56 -0.75
C PHE A 135 10.24 2.38 0.76
N TYR A 136 9.13 2.29 1.49
CA TYR A 136 9.15 2.13 2.94
C TYR A 136 7.96 1.31 3.43
N VAL A 137 7.96 1.02 4.72
CA VAL A 137 6.83 0.38 5.40
C VAL A 137 6.15 1.39 6.30
N ILE A 138 4.84 1.53 6.17
CA ILE A 138 4.03 2.19 7.20
C ILE A 138 3.93 1.20 8.37
N ASP A 139 4.77 1.39 9.39
CA ASP A 139 4.76 0.56 10.58
C ASP A 139 3.69 1.04 11.57
N SER A 140 2.62 0.26 11.73
CA SER A 140 1.58 0.50 12.75
C SER A 140 1.90 -0.09 14.13
N GLY A 141 3.09 -0.68 14.31
CA GLY A 141 3.60 -1.23 15.57
C GLY A 141 2.94 -2.52 16.05
N ARG A 142 1.95 -3.07 15.34
CA ARG A 142 1.08 -4.16 15.85
C ARG A 142 0.78 -5.29 14.85
N GLY A 143 1.76 -5.66 14.00
CA GLY A 143 1.57 -6.74 13.02
C GLY A 143 2.66 -7.79 13.09
N ILE A 144 2.28 -9.06 13.31
CA ILE A 144 3.12 -10.24 13.05
C ILE A 144 2.86 -10.63 11.59
N GLY A 145 3.77 -10.28 10.68
CA GLY A 145 3.66 -10.63 9.26
C GLY A 145 4.48 -9.71 8.34
N LYS A 146 4.77 -10.19 7.13
CA LYS A 146 5.45 -9.39 6.08
C LYS A 146 4.53 -8.24 5.68
N LYS A 147 5.00 -7.01 5.90
CA LYS A 147 4.26 -5.79 5.54
C LYS A 147 4.46 -5.48 4.06
N ASN A 148 3.42 -4.93 3.45
CA ASN A 148 3.48 -4.48 2.06
C ASN A 148 4.25 -3.15 1.96
N PRO A 149 5.09 -2.97 0.92
CA PRO A 149 5.80 -1.73 0.69
C PRO A 149 4.85 -0.60 0.30
N THR A 150 5.24 0.62 0.66
CA THR A 150 4.62 1.88 0.24
C THR A 150 5.58 2.60 -0.68
N LEU A 151 5.09 2.94 -1.87
CA LEU A 151 5.77 3.73 -2.88
C LEU A 151 5.44 5.20 -2.66
N GLN A 152 6.45 6.06 -2.77
CA GLN A 152 6.28 7.51 -2.85
C GLN A 152 7.17 8.08 -3.95
N ILE A 153 6.59 8.88 -4.86
CA ILE A 153 7.31 9.50 -5.99
C ILE A 153 7.36 11.01 -5.78
N PHE A 154 8.55 11.57 -5.95
CA PHE A 154 8.81 13.01 -5.84
C PHE A 154 9.19 13.59 -7.20
N ASP A 155 8.62 14.74 -7.55
CA ASP A 155 9.09 15.53 -8.69
C ASP A 155 10.41 16.25 -8.37
N ASN A 156 10.95 16.98 -9.35
CA ASN A 156 12.14 17.81 -9.20
C ASN A 156 11.99 18.97 -8.19
N GLU A 157 10.77 19.33 -7.79
CA GLU A 157 10.48 20.34 -6.76
C GLU A 157 10.36 19.72 -5.35
N GLU A 158 10.68 18.43 -5.21
CA GLU A 158 10.51 17.63 -3.98
C GLU A 158 9.05 17.53 -3.50
N LYS A 159 8.08 17.73 -4.40
CA LYS A 159 6.66 17.54 -4.12
C LYS A 159 6.28 16.07 -4.32
N ILE A 160 5.51 15.54 -3.37
CA ILE A 160 4.96 14.18 -3.44
C ILE A 160 3.81 14.15 -4.47
N LEU A 161 4.01 13.41 -5.56
CA LEU A 161 3.00 13.26 -6.61
C LEU A 161 1.99 12.14 -6.28
N VAL A 162 2.53 11.05 -5.74
CA VAL A 162 1.77 9.86 -5.34
C VAL A 162 2.43 9.20 -4.13
N GLU A 163 1.58 8.71 -3.23
CA GLU A 163 1.93 7.81 -2.13
C GLU A 163 0.90 6.68 -2.10
N MET A 164 1.33 5.44 -2.31
CA MET A 164 0.42 4.29 -2.41
C MET A 164 1.07 3.01 -1.88
N THR A 165 0.30 2.18 -1.17
CA THR A 165 0.74 0.83 -0.79
C THR A 165 0.63 -0.09 -2.00
N ILE A 166 1.69 -0.83 -2.30
CA ILE A 166 1.80 -1.71 -3.48
C ILE A 166 2.11 -3.15 -3.05
N SER A 167 1.94 -4.11 -3.96
CA SER A 167 2.34 -5.48 -3.67
C SER A 167 3.87 -5.63 -3.64
N ALA A 168 4.36 -6.68 -2.97
CA ALA A 168 5.79 -7.00 -3.00
C ALA A 168 6.28 -7.25 -4.45
N ASN A 169 5.45 -7.87 -5.30
CA ASN A 169 5.79 -8.09 -6.71
C ASN A 169 5.90 -6.77 -7.47
N ASP A 170 4.94 -5.87 -7.29
CA ASP A 170 4.95 -4.54 -7.90
C ASP A 170 6.15 -3.72 -7.44
N TYR A 171 6.56 -3.87 -6.19
CA TYR A 171 7.79 -3.27 -5.67
C TYR A 171 9.02 -3.74 -6.46
N TYR A 172 9.18 -5.04 -6.67
CA TYR A 172 10.33 -5.57 -7.42
C TYR A 172 10.35 -5.05 -8.87
N LEU A 173 9.18 -4.99 -9.52
CA LEU A 173 9.04 -4.44 -10.87
C LEU A 173 9.42 -2.95 -10.92
N LEU A 174 8.88 -2.15 -10.00
CA LEU A 174 9.14 -0.72 -9.92
C LEU A 174 10.60 -0.42 -9.56
N LYS A 175 11.20 -1.15 -8.62
CA LYS A 175 12.60 -0.98 -8.25
C LYS A 175 13.51 -1.17 -9.46
N LYS A 176 13.34 -2.28 -10.20
CA LYS A 176 14.10 -2.57 -11.42
C LYS A 176 13.88 -1.51 -12.50
N TYR A 177 12.64 -1.04 -12.65
CA TYR A 177 12.29 0.04 -13.57
C TYR A 177 13.02 1.35 -13.25
N PHE A 178 12.99 1.78 -11.98
CA PHE A 178 13.68 3.01 -11.56
C PHE A 178 15.21 2.88 -11.64
N GLU A 179 15.77 1.70 -11.36
CA GLU A 179 17.19 1.40 -11.57
C GLU A 179 17.58 1.49 -13.06
N LYS A 180 16.77 0.93 -13.97
CA LYS A 180 16.97 1.01 -15.43
C LYS A 180 17.11 2.47 -15.91
N TYR A 181 16.29 3.36 -15.36
CA TYR A 181 16.29 4.79 -15.71
C TYR A 181 17.15 5.67 -14.78
N LYS A 182 17.97 5.05 -13.91
CA LYS A 182 18.91 5.75 -13.00
C LYS A 182 18.24 6.79 -12.10
N VAL A 183 16.98 6.57 -11.73
CA VAL A 183 16.26 7.41 -10.77
C VAL A 183 16.83 7.16 -9.37
N ARG A 184 16.94 8.21 -8.54
CA ARG A 184 17.41 8.06 -7.15
C ARG A 184 16.39 7.28 -6.32
N ILE A 185 16.81 6.15 -5.76
CA ILE A 185 15.94 5.30 -4.92
C ILE A 185 16.40 5.39 -3.46
N GLU A 186 15.48 5.77 -2.58
CA GLU A 186 15.62 5.63 -1.13
C GLU A 186 14.80 4.42 -0.68
N ASN A 187 15.49 3.31 -0.42
CA ASN A 187 14.85 2.05 -0.06
C ASN A 187 14.99 1.75 1.43
N GLN A 188 13.91 1.99 2.17
CA GLN A 188 13.75 1.63 3.57
C GLN A 188 12.91 0.34 3.73
N TYR A 189 12.40 -0.23 2.64
CA TYR A 189 11.73 -1.52 2.66
C TYR A 189 12.75 -2.63 2.81
N LYS A 190 12.75 -3.31 3.96
CA LYS A 190 13.58 -4.49 4.17
C LYS A 190 12.98 -5.66 3.40
N GLU A 191 13.69 -6.08 2.37
CA GLU A 191 13.45 -7.33 1.69
C GLU A 191 13.83 -8.46 2.67
N PHE A 192 12.80 -9.09 3.25
CA PHE A 192 12.85 -10.30 4.10
C PHE A 192 13.16 -10.11 5.59
#